data_AF-A0A2W5YGY4-F1
#
_entry.id   AF-A0A2W5YGY4-F1
#
_cell.length_a   1.000
_cell.length_b   1.000
_cell.length_c   1.000
_cell.angle_alpha   90.00
_cell.angle_beta   90.00
_cell.angle_gamma   90.00
#
_symmetry.space_group_name_H-M   'P 1'
#
loop_
_entity.id
_entity.type
_entity.pdbx_description
1 polymer ?
#
loop_
_entity_poly.entity_id
_entity_poly.type
_entity_poly.pdbx_seq_one_letter_code
_entity_poly.pdbx_strand_id
1 'polypeptide(L)'
;MKMFAVVIENKTLPVEENIIWSVQWLKLGIETIGAALIGIGIIVAIVQLVRQFAAREAAEFTAIRLVLARYLALALEFQLGADILSTAIAPSWEEIGKLGAIAVIRTGLNYFLSKEMESERRLRQAERQVA
;
A
#
# COMPACT_ATOMS: atom_id res chain seq x y z
N MET A 1 -10.01 1.92 49.79
CA MET A 1 -9.39 2.62 48.65
C MET A 1 -9.03 1.73 47.46
N LYS A 2 -8.75 0.42 47.63
CA LYS A 2 -8.51 -0.53 46.52
C LYS A 2 -9.78 -1.00 45.76
N MET A 3 -10.97 -0.75 46.31
CA MET A 3 -12.24 -1.17 45.70
C MET A 3 -12.74 -0.24 44.58
N PHE A 4 -12.32 1.03 44.57
CA PHE A 4 -12.68 1.99 43.51
C PHE A 4 -11.79 1.89 42.26
N ALA A 5 -10.59 1.31 42.38
CA ALA A 5 -9.70 1.09 41.25
C ALA A 5 -10.18 -0.09 40.36
N VAL A 6 -10.78 -1.12 40.95
CA VAL A 6 -11.27 -2.30 40.23
C VAL A 6 -12.52 -2.00 39.38
N VAL A 7 -13.28 -0.95 39.70
CA VAL A 7 -14.50 -0.58 38.96
C VAL A 7 -14.18 0.08 37.61
N ILE A 8 -12.94 0.53 37.38
CA ILE A 8 -12.48 1.12 36.11
C ILE A 8 -11.74 0.08 35.23
N GLU A 9 -11.70 -1.19 35.63
CA GLU A 9 -10.97 -2.24 34.89
C GLU A 9 -11.86 -3.14 34.03
N ASN A 10 -13.20 -3.01 34.08
CA ASN A 10 -14.08 -3.85 33.28
C ASN A 10 -15.45 -3.23 32.97
N LYS A 11 -15.47 -2.26 32.05
CA LYS A 11 -16.66 -1.89 31.28
C LYS A 11 -16.26 -1.49 29.86
N THR A 12 -15.71 -2.43 29.08
CA THR A 12 -15.91 -2.36 27.63
C THR A 12 -17.37 -2.72 27.40
N LEU A 13 -18.15 -1.81 26.82
CA LEU A 13 -19.54 -2.13 26.48
C LEU A 13 -19.52 -3.23 25.42
N PRO A 14 -20.45 -4.21 25.41
CA PRO A 14 -20.52 -5.24 24.37
C PRO A 14 -20.64 -4.66 22.94
N VAL A 15 -21.03 -3.38 22.84
CA VAL A 15 -21.07 -2.62 21.59
C VAL A 15 -19.66 -2.27 21.08
N GLU A 16 -18.69 -1.98 21.95
CA GLU A 16 -17.32 -1.64 21.56
C GLU A 16 -16.59 -2.84 20.96
N GLU A 17 -16.75 -4.02 21.56
CA GLU A 17 -16.19 -5.27 21.05
C GLU A 17 -16.75 -5.59 19.65
N ASN A 18 -18.07 -5.47 19.46
CA ASN A 18 -18.72 -5.70 18.17
C ASN A 18 -18.25 -4.74 17.06
N ILE A 19 -17.95 -3.48 17.41
CA ILE A 19 -17.42 -2.49 16.47
C ILE A 19 -16.00 -2.88 16.04
N ILE A 20 -15.13 -3.28 16.98
CA ILE A 20 -13.75 -3.67 16.69
C ILE A 20 -13.71 -4.85 15.72
N TRP A 21 -14.46 -5.92 16.00
CA TRP A 21 -14.53 -7.08 15.11
C TRP A 21 -15.04 -6.71 13.72
N SER A 22 -16.10 -5.91 13.63
CA SER A 22 -16.68 -5.47 12.35
C SER A 22 -15.68 -4.68 11.51
N VAL A 23 -14.95 -3.78 12.17
CA VAL A 23 -13.95 -2.94 11.52
C VAL A 23 -12.74 -3.74 11.07
N GLN A 24 -12.30 -4.74 11.83
CA GLN A 24 -11.21 -5.65 11.43
C GLN A 24 -11.57 -6.46 10.19
N TRP A 25 -12.79 -6.99 10.10
CA TRP A 25 -13.26 -7.69 8.90
C TRP A 25 -13.34 -6.76 7.69
N LEU A 26 -13.80 -5.52 7.89
CA LEU A 26 -13.84 -4.51 6.83
C LEU A 26 -12.43 -4.14 6.35
N LYS A 27 -11.50 -3.91 7.27
CA LYS A 27 -10.07 -3.67 6.96
C LYS A 27 -9.50 -4.80 6.12
N LEU A 28 -9.68 -6.04 6.55
CA LEU A 28 -9.19 -7.23 5.84
C LEU A 28 -9.77 -7.30 4.42
N GLY A 29 -11.06 -7.00 4.26
CA GLY A 29 -11.69 -6.94 2.94
C GLY A 29 -11.06 -5.88 2.03
N ILE A 30 -10.83 -4.67 2.54
CA ILE A 30 -10.22 -3.57 1.79
C ILE A 30 -8.76 -3.89 1.42
N GLU A 31 -7.97 -4.45 2.34
CA GLU A 31 -6.60 -4.89 2.07
C GLU A 31 -6.56 -5.98 0.99
N THR A 32 -7.50 -6.92 1.03
CA THR A 32 -7.64 -7.99 0.03
C THR A 32 -7.95 -7.41 -1.35
N ILE A 33 -8.84 -6.42 -1.44
CA ILE A 33 -9.13 -5.71 -2.69
C ILE A 33 -7.86 -5.01 -3.22
N GLY A 34 -7.14 -4.30 -2.35
CA GLY A 34 -5.87 -3.65 -2.72
C GLY A 34 -4.85 -4.66 -3.25
N ALA A 35 -4.66 -5.78 -2.57
CA ALA A 35 -3.76 -6.85 -3.00
C ALA A 35 -4.19 -7.47 -4.34
N ALA A 36 -5.49 -7.68 -4.55
CA ALA A 36 -6.03 -8.18 -5.80
C ALA A 36 -5.77 -7.20 -6.96
N LEU A 37 -5.97 -5.90 -6.75
CA LEU A 37 -5.69 -4.86 -7.75
C LEU A 37 -4.21 -4.83 -8.15
N ILE A 38 -3.29 -4.95 -7.19
CA ILE A 38 -1.85 -5.08 -7.46
C ILE A 38 -1.59 -6.32 -8.32
N GLY A 39 -2.14 -7.47 -7.93
CA GLY A 39 -1.99 -8.72 -8.67
C GLY A 39 -2.50 -8.61 -10.12
N ILE A 40 -3.68 -8.03 -10.32
CA ILE A 40 -4.27 -7.80 -11.65
C ILE A 40 -3.35 -6.89 -12.48
N GLY A 41 -2.87 -5.77 -11.91
CA GLY A 41 -1.97 -4.85 -12.60
C GLY A 41 -0.68 -5.53 -13.06
N ILE A 42 -0.10 -6.39 -12.23
CA ILE A 42 1.09 -7.18 -12.57
C ILE A 42 0.79 -8.15 -13.71
N ILE A 43 -0.31 -8.91 -13.63
CA ILE A 43 -0.70 -9.86 -14.68
C ILE A 43 -0.89 -9.13 -16.02
N VAL A 44 -1.63 -8.00 -16.00
CA VAL A 44 -1.87 -7.19 -17.20
C VAL A 44 -0.57 -6.65 -17.79
N ALA A 45 0.38 -6.21 -16.95
CA ALA A 45 1.68 -5.73 -17.40
C ALA A 45 2.52 -6.86 -18.05
N ILE A 46 2.55 -8.04 -17.44
CA ILE A 46 3.28 -9.21 -17.96
C ILE A 46 2.68 -9.66 -19.28
N VAL A 47 1.35 -9.77 -19.38
CA VAL A 47 0.68 -10.18 -20.62
C VAL A 47 1.00 -9.22 -21.77
N GLN A 48 0.98 -7.91 -21.52
CA GLN A 48 1.35 -6.93 -22.54
C GLN A 48 2.82 -7.04 -22.96
N LEU A 49 3.73 -7.24 -22.01
CA LEU A 49 5.16 -7.40 -22.29
C LEU A 49 5.42 -8.65 -23.15
N VAL A 50 4.81 -9.78 -22.80
CA VAL A 50 4.93 -11.03 -23.55
C VAL A 50 4.36 -10.88 -24.97
N ARG A 51 3.21 -10.20 -25.11
CA ARG A 51 2.60 -9.95 -26.43
C ARG A 51 3.49 -9.08 -27.33
N GLN A 52 4.05 -7.98 -26.81
CA GLN A 52 4.94 -7.11 -27.59
C GLN A 52 6.23 -7.82 -27.99
N PHE A 53 6.80 -8.62 -27.08
CA PHE A 53 7.97 -9.43 -27.37
C PHE A 53 7.69 -10.49 -28.44
N ALA A 54 6.55 -11.18 -28.36
CA ALA A 54 6.12 -12.17 -29.35
C ALA A 54 5.84 -11.54 -30.73
N ALA A 55 5.30 -10.31 -30.75
CA ALA A 55 5.04 -9.55 -31.97
C ALA A 55 6.32 -8.93 -32.60
N ARG A 56 7.48 -9.02 -31.93
CA ARG A 56 8.74 -8.33 -32.31
C ARG A 56 8.59 -6.82 -32.47
N GLU A 57 7.61 -6.23 -31.80
CA GLU A 57 7.43 -4.78 -31.78
C GLU A 57 8.41 -4.15 -30.81
N ALA A 58 8.80 -2.89 -31.07
CA ALA A 58 9.54 -2.12 -30.08
C ALA A 58 8.66 -2.00 -28.83
N ALA A 59 9.07 -2.66 -27.75
CA ALA A 59 8.27 -2.70 -26.54
C ALA A 59 8.01 -1.29 -26.00
N GLU A 60 6.73 -0.92 -25.92
CA GLU A 60 6.30 0.37 -25.42
C GLU A 60 6.26 0.34 -23.89
N PHE A 61 7.45 0.20 -23.28
CA PHE A 61 7.63 0.06 -21.84
C PHE A 61 6.94 1.18 -21.03
N THR A 62 6.82 2.37 -21.62
CA THR A 62 6.11 3.51 -21.01
C THR A 62 4.62 3.20 -20.84
N ALA A 63 3.96 2.62 -21.84
CA ALA A 63 2.55 2.28 -21.78
C ALA A 63 2.29 1.17 -20.76
N ILE A 64 3.10 0.10 -20.77
CA ILE A 64 3.02 -1.00 -19.80
C ILE A 64 3.21 -0.48 -18.36
N ARG A 65 4.22 0.38 -18.16
CA ARG A 65 4.49 1.01 -16.85
C ARG A 65 3.31 1.88 -16.40
N LEU A 66 2.71 2.64 -17.30
CA LEU A 66 1.58 3.50 -16.97
C LEU A 66 0.34 2.70 -16.57
N VAL A 67 0.07 1.57 -17.23
CA VAL A 67 -1.01 0.66 -16.84
C VAL A 67 -0.76 0.10 -15.44
N LEU A 68 0.44 -0.43 -15.17
CA LEU A 68 0.80 -0.92 -13.85
C LEU A 68 0.65 0.18 -12.78
N ALA A 69 1.14 1.38 -13.06
CA ALA A 69 1.06 2.51 -12.14
C ALA A 69 -0.38 2.87 -11.75
N ARG A 70 -1.36 2.74 -12.66
CA ARG A 70 -2.78 2.99 -12.36
C ARG A 70 -3.35 1.97 -11.38
N TYR A 71 -3.05 0.69 -11.56
CA TYR A 71 -3.48 -0.36 -10.63
C TYR A 71 -2.83 -0.20 -9.25
N LEU A 72 -1.53 0.14 -9.22
CA LEU A 72 -0.83 0.42 -7.96
C LEU A 72 -1.41 1.64 -7.24
N ALA A 73 -1.67 2.74 -7.96
CA ALA A 73 -2.26 3.94 -7.37
C ALA A 73 -3.63 3.64 -6.75
N LEU A 74 -4.50 2.94 -7.49
CA LEU A 74 -5.82 2.56 -6.99
C LEU A 74 -5.73 1.65 -5.76
N ALA A 75 -4.84 0.65 -5.78
CA ALA A 75 -4.62 -0.22 -4.63
C ALA A 75 -4.15 0.55 -3.38
N LEU A 76 -3.32 1.57 -3.57
CA LEU A 76 -2.83 2.43 -2.48
C LEU A 76 -3.94 3.28 -1.88
N GLU A 77 -4.91 3.75 -2.67
CA GLU A 77 -6.09 4.46 -2.15
C GLU A 77 -6.94 3.56 -1.23
N PHE A 78 -7.16 2.31 -1.62
CA PHE A 78 -7.85 1.33 -0.78
C PHE A 78 -7.05 1.02 0.48
N GLN A 79 -5.75 0.75 0.38
CA GLN A 79 -4.90 0.48 1.54
C GLN A 79 -4.86 1.66 2.51
N LEU A 80 -4.82 2.90 2.00
CA LEU A 80 -4.91 4.09 2.84
C LEU A 80 -6.24 4.14 3.60
N GLY A 81 -7.36 3.78 2.95
CA GLY A 81 -8.66 3.67 3.62
C GLY A 81 -8.66 2.61 4.73
N ALA A 82 -8.04 1.45 4.51
CA ALA A 82 -7.87 0.41 5.52
C ALA A 82 -7.01 0.89 6.71
N ASP A 83 -5.95 1.66 6.45
CA ASP A 83 -5.09 2.23 7.48
C ASP A 83 -5.84 3.28 8.32
N ILE A 84 -6.59 4.18 7.67
CA ILE A 84 -7.43 5.18 8.35
C ILE A 84 -8.44 4.47 9.26
N LEU A 85 -9.14 3.46 8.73
CA LEU A 85 -10.11 2.67 9.47
C LEU A 85 -9.49 2.00 10.71
N SER A 86 -8.27 1.47 10.57
CA SER A 86 -7.51 0.86 11.68
C SER A 86 -7.15 1.88 12.77
N THR A 87 -6.78 3.10 12.39
CA THR A 87 -6.44 4.17 13.36
C THR A 87 -7.66 4.74 14.09
N ALA A 88 -8.86 4.62 13.51
CA ALA A 88 -10.09 5.12 14.11
C ALA A 88 -10.62 4.29 15.29
N ILE A 89 -10.30 2.99 15.35
CA ILE A 89 -10.80 2.08 16.40
C ILE A 89 -9.77 1.70 17.47
N ALA A 90 -8.48 1.96 17.23
CA ALA A 90 -7.40 1.50 18.09
C ALA A 90 -6.47 2.64 18.52
N PRO A 91 -6.73 3.31 19.66
CA PRO A 91 -5.71 4.11 20.32
C PRO A 91 -4.81 3.20 21.19
N SER A 92 -4.35 2.06 20.67
CA SER A 92 -3.38 1.20 21.36
C SER A 92 -1.97 1.47 20.83
N TRP A 93 -1.03 1.76 21.73
CA TRP A 93 0.35 2.13 21.36
C TRP A 93 1.07 1.04 20.55
N GLU A 94 0.70 -0.23 20.72
CA GLU A 94 1.29 -1.35 19.98
C GLU A 94 0.79 -1.44 18.54
N GLU A 95 -0.50 -1.22 18.30
CA GLU A 95 -1.07 -1.23 16.94
C GLU A 95 -0.68 0.03 16.16
N ILE A 96 -0.63 1.20 16.83
CA ILE A 96 -0.08 2.43 16.25
C ILE A 96 1.39 2.22 15.87
N GLY A 97 2.17 1.52 16.69
CA GLY A 97 3.56 1.17 16.38
C GLY A 97 3.71 0.28 15.14
N LYS A 98 2.85 -0.75 15.00
CA LYS A 98 2.84 -1.64 13.82
C LYS A 98 2.47 -0.89 12.54
N LEU A 99 1.43 -0.04 12.59
CA LEU A 99 1.02 0.80 11.47
C LEU A 99 2.10 1.82 11.09
N GLY A 100 2.71 2.48 12.09
CA GLY A 100 3.81 3.41 11.88
C GLY A 100 5.01 2.75 11.21
N ALA A 101 5.38 1.53 11.63
CA ALA A 101 6.47 0.78 11.01
C ALA A 101 6.19 0.48 9.53
N ILE A 102 4.97 0.03 9.19
CA ILE A 102 4.57 -0.23 7.79
C ILE A 102 4.64 1.05 6.95
N ALA A 103 4.12 2.17 7.47
CA ALA A 103 4.14 3.45 6.79
C ALA A 103 5.57 3.96 6.52
N VAL A 104 6.48 3.80 7.49
CA VAL A 104 7.90 4.16 7.34
C VAL A 104 8.57 3.29 6.28
N ILE A 105 8.36 1.97 6.32
CA ILE A 105 8.92 1.04 5.31
C ILE A 105 8.43 1.41 3.91
N ARG A 106 7.12 1.65 3.75
CA ARG A 106 6.53 2.04 2.46
C ARG A 106 7.14 3.35 1.94
N THR A 107 7.26 4.35 2.82
CA THR A 107 7.84 5.66 2.46
C THR A 107 9.31 5.53 2.09
N GLY A 108 10.09 4.78 2.87
CA GLY A 108 11.51 4.56 2.63
C GLY A 108 11.76 3.84 1.31
N LEU A 109 11.07 2.71 1.06
CA LEU A 109 11.20 1.96 -0.20
C LEU A 109 10.82 2.80 -1.41
N ASN A 110 9.67 3.48 -1.36
CA ASN A 110 9.20 4.31 -2.48
C ASN A 110 10.16 5.50 -2.75
N TYR A 111 10.75 6.07 -1.70
CA TYR A 111 11.75 7.12 -1.81
C TYR A 111 13.04 6.62 -2.46
N PHE A 112 13.59 5.48 -2.02
CA PHE A 112 14.80 4.90 -2.61
C PHE A 112 14.62 4.55 -4.08
N LEU A 113 13.51 3.91 -4.45
CA LEU A 113 13.16 3.60 -5.84
C LEU A 113 13.06 4.86 -6.70
N SER A 114 12.37 5.89 -6.21
CA SER A 114 12.22 7.16 -6.94
C SER A 114 13.57 7.84 -7.15
N LYS A 115 14.44 7.80 -6.14
CA LYS A 115 15.78 8.38 -6.19
C LYS A 115 16.71 7.64 -7.16
N GLU A 116 16.68 6.31 -7.16
CA GLU A 116 17.45 5.49 -8.09
C GLU A 116 17.02 5.75 -9.54
N MET A 117 15.71 5.76 -9.80
CA MET A 117 15.16 6.12 -11.11
C MET A 117 15.56 7.51 -11.57
N GLU A 118 15.63 8.48 -10.66
CA GLU A 118 16.07 9.83 -10.99
C GLU A 118 17.56 9.88 -11.35
N SER A 119 18.39 9.14 -10.61
CA SER A 119 19.82 9.03 -10.89
C SER A 119 20.11 8.42 -12.27
N GLU A 120 19.43 7.32 -12.62
CA GLU A 120 19.53 6.71 -13.95
C GLU A 120 19.09 7.68 -15.07
N ARG A 121 18.00 8.44 -14.86
CA ARG A 121 17.52 9.41 -15.84
C ARG A 121 18.54 10.52 -16.09
N ARG A 122 19.16 11.03 -15.01
CA ARG A 122 20.20 12.07 -15.10
C ARG A 122 21.44 11.56 -15.84
N LEU A 123 21.90 10.33 -15.55
CA LEU A 123 23.01 9.69 -16.25
C LEU A 123 22.75 9.56 -17.75
N ARG A 124 21.58 9.04 -18.15
CA ARG A 124 21.22 8.90 -19.57
C ARG A 124 21.06 10.26 -20.28
N GLN A 125 20.67 11.32 -19.58
CA GLN A 125 20.59 12.67 -20.14
C GLN A 125 21.98 13.27 -20.36
N ALA A 126 22.92 13.04 -19.44
CA ALA A 126 24.30 13.49 -19.58
C ALA A 126 25.00 12.80 -20.77
N GLU A 127 24.80 11.49 -20.95
CA GLU A 127 25.34 10.76 -22.12
C GLU A 127 24.79 11.28 -23.45
N ARG A 128 23.52 11.69 -23.50
CA ARG A 128 22.89 12.26 -24.71
C ARG A 128 23.30 13.70 -25.03
N GLN A 129 23.93 14.42 -24.11
CA GLN A 129 24.45 15.78 -24.37
C GLN A 129 25.91 15.77 -24.81
N VAL A 130 26.63 14.66 -24.60
CA VAL A 130 28.05 14.51 -24.95
C VAL A 130 28.24 13.77 -26.29
N ALA A 131 27.21 13.04 -26.76
CA ALA A 131 27.13 12.45 -28.09
C ALA A 131 26.53 13.43 -29.12
#